data_AF-A0A3N2DZR1-F1
#
_entry.id   AF-A0A3N2DZR1-F1
#
_cell.length_a   1.000
_cell.length_b   1.000
_cell.length_c   1.000
_cell.angle_alpha   90.00
_cell.angle_beta   90.00
_cell.angle_gamma   90.00
#
_symmetry.space_group_name_H-M   'P 1'
#
loop_
_entity.id
_entity.type
_entity.pdbx_description
1 polymer ?
#
loop_
_entity_poly.entity_id
_entity_poly.type
_entity_poly.pdbx_seq_one_letter_code
_entity_poly.pdbx_strand_id
1 'polypeptide(L)'
;MALDLSDTLVVGISATALFDLREADAIFQDAKRNDPKNALESYRQHMLESEDAPLADGTAMPLVKALLDLNQYCSPGGGEPLVEVVVMSRNSPETGIRVFNNIRQRQLAVSRHAFTGGESVVDYLKAYDVDLFLTTNVQDAQRVIDGHHCAAAVLKQPPNDSNHLPEGQLRIAFDGDAVIFDESSELVYKAEGLDSFLANEDRKQDVPMPAGPYATLLKKLSRLQDRLPFSVDYSPVRIAIVTARNAPAELRVIKTLRHWGVYVDEVFFLGGIDKAQVLKAFRPHIFFDDQDLHLERAAALVPSGRVPYSSGSALNQSPEGVSVEGETHDNDSEPGASAC
;
A
#
# COMPACT_ATOMS: atom_id res chain seq x y z
N MET A 1 -24.50 -15.95 16.67
CA MET A 1 -24.44 -15.87 15.21
C MET A 1 -23.00 -15.60 14.83
N ALA A 2 -22.51 -16.15 13.71
CA ALA A 2 -21.25 -15.69 13.15
C ALA A 2 -21.42 -14.21 12.76
N LEU A 3 -20.39 -13.40 12.97
CA LEU A 3 -20.36 -12.01 12.53
C LEU A 3 -20.24 -12.03 11.00
N ASP A 4 -21.08 -11.28 10.29
CA ASP A 4 -20.89 -11.06 8.85
C ASP A 4 -19.93 -9.88 8.69
N LEU A 5 -18.95 -10.01 7.80
CA LEU A 5 -17.95 -8.98 7.51
C LEU A 5 -17.89 -8.68 6.00
N SER A 6 -18.84 -9.21 5.23
CA SER A 6 -18.86 -9.07 3.77
C SER A 6 -18.84 -7.60 3.32
N ASP A 7 -19.56 -6.73 4.03
CA ASP A 7 -19.60 -5.29 3.78
C ASP A 7 -18.65 -4.47 4.69
N THR A 8 -17.90 -5.11 5.59
CA THR A 8 -16.89 -4.45 6.44
C THR A 8 -15.54 -4.46 5.74
N LEU A 9 -14.85 -3.33 5.65
CA LEU A 9 -13.45 -3.32 5.20
C LEU A 9 -12.56 -3.88 6.32
N VAL A 10 -11.95 -5.03 6.11
CA VAL A 10 -11.07 -5.65 7.10
C VAL A 10 -9.61 -5.46 6.70
N VAL A 11 -8.85 -4.79 7.56
CA VAL A 11 -7.42 -4.54 7.34
C VAL A 11 -6.60 -5.34 8.35
N GLY A 12 -5.85 -6.33 7.86
CA GLY A 12 -4.88 -7.07 8.64
C GLY A 12 -3.55 -6.33 8.67
N ILE A 13 -2.98 -6.10 9.85
CA ILE A 13 -1.76 -5.28 9.99
C ILE A 13 -0.77 -5.98 10.88
N SER A 14 0.47 -6.12 10.41
CA SER A 14 1.53 -6.67 11.25
C SER A 14 1.84 -5.74 12.43
N ALA A 15 2.16 -6.29 13.59
CA ALA A 15 2.57 -5.48 14.75
C ALA A 15 3.76 -4.53 14.41
N THR A 16 4.66 -4.98 13.54
CA THR A 16 5.81 -4.21 13.02
C THR A 16 5.45 -3.12 12.01
N ALA A 17 4.28 -3.20 11.38
CA ALA A 17 3.75 -2.17 10.51
C ALA A 17 3.02 -1.09 11.32
N LEU A 18 2.32 -1.50 12.39
CA LEU A 18 1.61 -0.60 13.29
C LEU A 18 2.55 0.16 14.24
N PHE A 19 3.55 -0.52 14.79
CA PHE A 19 4.52 0.04 15.72
C PHE A 19 5.95 -0.15 15.21
N ASP A 20 6.82 0.78 15.56
CA ASP A 20 8.26 0.61 15.36
C ASP A 20 8.82 -0.38 16.40
N LEU A 21 9.13 -1.59 15.93
CA LEU A 21 9.68 -2.67 16.74
C LEU A 21 11.14 -2.98 16.40
N ARG A 22 11.84 -2.06 15.70
CA ARG A 22 13.23 -2.29 15.25
C ARG A 22 14.20 -2.49 16.42
N GLU A 23 14.00 -1.77 17.51
CA GLU A 23 14.80 -1.95 18.73
C GLU A 23 14.65 -3.36 19.30
N ALA A 24 13.40 -3.83 19.44
CA ALA A 24 13.12 -5.17 19.96
C ALA A 24 13.66 -6.27 19.03
N ASP A 25 13.56 -6.10 17.71
CA ASP A 25 14.15 -7.03 16.75
C ASP A 25 15.69 -7.03 16.83
N ALA A 26 16.33 -5.87 16.92
CA ALA A 26 17.78 -5.78 17.09
C ALA A 26 18.27 -6.51 18.35
N ILE A 27 17.58 -6.32 19.48
CA ILE A 27 17.89 -7.03 20.74
C ILE A 27 17.76 -8.55 20.55
N PHE A 28 16.72 -9.02 19.85
CA PHE A 28 16.55 -10.44 19.56
C PHE A 28 17.67 -10.97 18.66
N GLN A 29 18.02 -10.26 17.59
CA GLN A 29 19.10 -10.68 16.69
C GLN A 29 20.47 -10.70 17.40
N ASP A 30 20.76 -9.71 18.23
CA ASP A 30 22.00 -9.65 19.01
C ASP A 30 22.05 -10.76 20.06
N ALA A 31 20.96 -10.99 20.78
CA ALA A 31 20.85 -12.11 21.72
C ALA A 31 21.05 -13.46 21.01
N LYS A 32 20.45 -13.63 19.83
CA LYS A 32 20.60 -14.82 18.99
C LYS A 32 22.03 -15.01 18.48
N ARG A 33 22.74 -13.92 18.18
CA ARG A 33 24.14 -13.94 17.74
C ARG A 33 25.09 -14.32 18.87
N ASN A 34 24.84 -13.81 20.08
CA ASN A 34 25.71 -13.98 21.23
C ASN A 34 25.46 -15.29 21.99
N ASP A 35 24.20 -15.66 22.21
CA ASP A 35 23.81 -16.90 22.88
C ASP A 35 22.52 -17.49 22.27
N PRO A 36 22.64 -18.26 21.16
CA PRO A 36 21.49 -18.85 20.50
C PRO A 36 20.62 -19.74 21.39
N LYS A 37 21.19 -20.32 22.46
CA LYS A 37 20.47 -21.25 23.35
C LYS A 37 19.55 -20.50 24.31
N ASN A 38 20.00 -19.35 24.83
CA ASN A 38 19.23 -18.55 25.79
C ASN A 38 18.60 -17.29 25.17
N ALA A 39 18.79 -17.03 23.87
CA ALA A 39 18.28 -15.84 23.18
C ALA A 39 16.78 -15.63 23.37
N LEU A 40 15.99 -16.72 23.30
CA LEU A 40 14.55 -16.65 23.45
C LEU A 40 14.13 -16.28 24.88
N GLU A 41 14.83 -16.81 25.89
CA GLU A 41 14.55 -16.52 27.31
C GLU A 41 14.96 -15.09 27.67
N SER A 42 16.15 -14.67 27.24
CA SER A 42 16.63 -13.29 27.41
C SER A 42 15.71 -12.27 26.72
N TYR A 43 15.28 -12.56 25.49
CA TYR A 43 14.32 -11.71 24.77
C TYR A 43 12.97 -11.64 25.48
N ARG A 44 12.44 -12.78 25.95
CA ARG A 44 11.19 -12.81 26.73
C ARG A 44 11.30 -11.96 27.99
N GLN A 45 12.38 -12.14 28.76
CA GLN A 45 12.61 -11.36 29.98
C GLN A 45 12.67 -9.86 29.71
N HIS A 46 13.39 -9.45 28.66
CA HIS A 46 13.45 -8.04 28.26
C HIS A 46 12.08 -7.49 27.84
N MET A 47 11.29 -8.27 27.10
CA MET A 47 9.94 -7.89 26.70
C MET A 47 9.00 -7.77 27.90
N LEU A 48 9.09 -8.67 28.89
CA LEU A 48 8.36 -8.63 30.16
C LEU A 48 8.68 -7.36 30.96
N GLU A 49 9.97 -7.01 31.08
CA GLU A 49 10.43 -5.81 31.78
C GLU A 49 10.00 -4.51 31.08
N SER A 50 9.70 -4.59 29.78
CA SER A 50 9.36 -3.45 28.92
C SER A 50 7.89 -3.44 28.47
N GLU A 51 7.00 -4.22 29.09
CA GLU A 51 5.59 -4.35 28.65
C GLU A 51 4.80 -3.04 28.66
N ASP A 52 5.12 -2.15 29.59
CA ASP A 52 4.48 -0.84 29.70
C ASP A 52 5.26 0.27 28.99
N ALA A 53 6.42 -0.05 28.41
CA ALA A 53 7.24 0.92 27.70
C ALA A 53 6.55 1.38 26.41
N PRO A 54 6.56 2.69 26.12
CA PRO A 54 5.96 3.22 24.90
C PRO A 54 6.66 2.62 23.67
N LEU A 55 5.88 2.39 22.63
CA LEU A 55 6.36 2.08 21.29
C LEU A 55 6.24 3.31 20.41
N ALA A 56 7.21 3.55 19.53
CA ALA A 56 7.04 4.57 18.51
C ALA A 56 6.04 4.12 17.44
N ASP A 57 5.41 5.08 16.79
CA ASP A 57 4.41 4.81 15.76
C ASP A 57 5.09 4.24 14.50
N GLY A 58 4.55 3.17 13.94
CA GLY A 58 4.98 2.61 12.67
C GLY A 58 4.32 3.31 11.47
N THR A 59 4.72 2.92 10.26
CA THR A 59 4.25 3.53 9.01
C THR A 59 2.73 3.44 8.83
N ALA A 60 2.10 2.37 9.34
CA ALA A 60 0.65 2.18 9.22
C ALA A 60 -0.16 2.97 10.25
N MET A 61 0.45 3.52 11.31
CA MET A 61 -0.30 4.10 12.42
C MET A 61 -1.24 5.24 11.99
N PRO A 62 -0.84 6.21 11.16
CA PRO A 62 -1.74 7.28 10.73
C PRO A 62 -2.92 6.74 9.91
N LEU A 63 -2.65 5.76 9.03
CA LEU A 63 -3.67 5.08 8.25
C LEU A 63 -4.68 4.35 9.14
N VAL A 64 -4.21 3.64 10.17
CA VAL A 64 -5.07 2.91 11.12
C VAL A 64 -5.98 3.82 11.89
N LYS A 65 -5.47 4.97 12.37
CA LYS A 65 -6.29 5.98 13.04
C LYS A 65 -7.39 6.48 12.10
N ALA A 66 -7.01 6.93 10.91
CA ALA A 66 -7.98 7.44 9.92
C ALA A 66 -9.02 6.39 9.48
N LEU A 67 -8.63 5.13 9.35
CA LEU A 67 -9.52 4.01 9.03
C LEU A 67 -10.52 3.74 10.16
N LEU A 68 -10.05 3.63 11.41
CA LEU A 68 -10.91 3.37 12.57
C LEU A 68 -11.84 4.55 12.86
N ASP A 69 -11.41 5.78 12.59
CA ASP A 69 -12.23 6.99 12.74
C ASP A 69 -13.46 6.97 11.82
N LEU A 70 -13.42 6.26 10.68
CA LEU A 70 -14.59 6.12 9.82
C LEU A 70 -15.77 5.44 10.51
N ASN A 71 -15.53 4.60 11.53
CA ASN A 71 -16.59 3.94 12.28
C ASN A 71 -17.50 4.92 13.05
N GLN A 72 -17.10 6.18 13.21
CA GLN A 72 -17.99 7.21 13.76
C GLN A 72 -19.23 7.48 12.89
N TYR A 73 -19.16 7.13 11.60
CA TYR A 73 -20.27 7.26 10.65
C TYR A 73 -21.17 6.01 10.60
N CYS A 74 -20.90 4.99 11.41
CA CYS A 74 -21.78 3.83 11.52
C CYS A 74 -23.18 4.25 11.99
N SER A 75 -24.23 3.62 11.45
CA SER A 75 -25.61 3.96 11.78
C SER A 75 -25.88 3.79 13.29
N PRO A 76 -26.48 4.79 13.96
CA PRO A 76 -26.83 4.69 15.37
C PRO A 76 -27.89 3.59 15.55
N GLY A 77 -27.51 2.46 16.16
CA GLY A 77 -28.40 1.31 16.34
C GLY A 77 -27.74 -0.07 16.37
N GLY A 78 -26.43 -0.18 16.15
CA GLY A 78 -25.68 -1.44 16.32
C GLY A 78 -25.49 -2.26 15.05
N GLY A 79 -25.23 -1.61 13.91
CA GLY A 79 -24.75 -2.27 12.70
C GLY A 79 -23.29 -2.70 12.81
N GLU A 80 -22.85 -3.54 11.86
CA GLU A 80 -21.44 -3.92 11.71
C GLU A 80 -20.55 -2.70 11.46
N PRO A 81 -19.29 -2.71 11.94
CA PRO A 81 -18.37 -1.61 11.71
C PRO A 81 -18.15 -1.38 10.21
N LEU A 82 -17.86 -0.14 9.84
CA LEU A 82 -17.45 0.20 8.47
C LEU A 82 -16.06 -0.37 8.18
N VAL A 83 -15.19 -0.32 9.18
CA VAL A 83 -13.81 -0.80 9.11
C VAL A 83 -13.47 -1.62 10.36
N GLU A 84 -12.83 -2.77 10.15
CA GLU A 84 -12.19 -3.54 11.21
C GLU A 84 -10.68 -3.56 10.96
N VAL A 85 -9.90 -3.37 12.03
CA VAL A 85 -8.45 -3.60 12.01
C VAL A 85 -8.14 -4.83 12.83
N VAL A 86 -7.38 -5.77 12.25
CA VAL A 86 -6.87 -6.97 12.92
C VAL A 86 -5.36 -6.86 13.06
N VAL A 87 -4.87 -6.76 14.29
CA VAL A 87 -3.41 -6.74 14.53
C VAL A 87 -2.89 -8.16 14.56
N MET A 88 -2.00 -8.48 13.63
CA MET A 88 -1.43 -9.81 13.46
C MET A 88 0.07 -9.80 13.78
N SER A 89 0.57 -10.84 14.41
CA SER A 89 2.00 -10.94 14.74
C SER A 89 2.46 -12.38 14.74
N ARG A 90 3.69 -12.58 14.25
CA ARG A 90 4.42 -13.83 14.41
C ARG A 90 4.94 -14.01 15.84
N ASN A 91 4.90 -12.99 16.68
CA ASN A 91 5.37 -13.09 18.06
C ASN A 91 4.45 -13.99 18.90
N SER A 92 4.96 -14.47 20.04
CA SER A 92 4.12 -15.18 21.00
C SER A 92 3.11 -14.21 21.63
N PRO A 93 1.94 -14.71 22.09
CA PRO A 93 0.97 -13.89 22.81
C PRO A 93 1.57 -13.16 24.02
N GLU A 94 2.51 -13.81 24.72
CA GLU A 94 3.23 -13.25 25.87
C GLU A 94 4.02 -11.99 25.50
N THR A 95 4.84 -12.03 24.45
CA THR A 95 5.59 -10.85 24.01
C THR A 95 4.73 -9.83 23.26
N GLY A 96 3.45 -10.17 23.00
CA GLY A 96 2.44 -9.28 22.45
C GLY A 96 1.83 -8.29 23.45
N ILE A 97 2.05 -8.47 24.76
CA ILE A 97 1.45 -7.62 25.80
C ILE A 97 1.83 -6.14 25.61
N ARG A 98 3.09 -5.85 25.28
CA ARG A 98 3.54 -4.48 24.98
C ARG A 98 2.75 -3.82 23.85
N VAL A 99 2.39 -4.59 22.82
CA VAL A 99 1.57 -4.12 21.69
C VAL A 99 0.15 -3.82 22.18
N PHE A 100 -0.46 -4.71 22.97
CA PHE A 100 -1.80 -4.48 23.54
C PHE A 100 -1.87 -3.24 24.43
N ASN A 101 -0.87 -3.07 25.31
CA ASN A 101 -0.81 -1.92 26.20
C ASN A 101 -0.71 -0.62 25.40
N ASN A 102 0.13 -0.58 24.36
CA ASN A 102 0.27 0.58 23.49
C ASN A 102 -0.98 0.88 22.64
N ILE A 103 -1.73 -0.14 22.20
CA ILE A 103 -3.04 0.01 21.53
C ILE A 103 -4.06 0.64 22.49
N ARG A 104 -4.13 0.13 23.72
CA ARG A 104 -5.07 0.61 24.76
C ARG A 104 -4.75 2.03 25.23
N GLN A 105 -3.48 2.32 25.49
CA GLN A 105 -3.03 3.66 25.90
C GLN A 105 -3.36 4.72 24.85
N ARG A 106 -3.28 4.36 23.56
CA ARG A 106 -3.67 5.21 22.42
C ARG A 106 -5.16 5.21 22.13
N GLN A 107 -5.95 4.39 22.83
CA GLN A 107 -7.39 4.23 22.62
C GLN A 107 -7.75 3.83 21.18
N LEU A 108 -6.89 3.07 20.51
CA LEU A 108 -7.19 2.55 19.18
C LEU A 108 -8.30 1.51 19.30
N ALA A 109 -9.39 1.69 18.56
CA ALA A 109 -10.56 0.80 18.55
C ALA A 109 -10.30 -0.52 17.79
N VAL A 110 -9.20 -1.20 18.10
CA VAL A 110 -8.84 -2.51 17.55
C VAL A 110 -9.46 -3.60 18.43
N SER A 111 -10.42 -4.34 17.89
CA SER A 111 -11.10 -5.44 18.61
C SER A 111 -10.43 -6.81 18.41
N ARG A 112 -9.65 -7.01 17.36
CA ARG A 112 -9.13 -8.34 16.98
C ARG A 112 -7.62 -8.37 16.88
N HIS A 113 -7.07 -9.50 17.36
CA HIS A 113 -5.65 -9.73 17.46
C HIS A 113 -5.34 -11.19 17.13
N ALA A 114 -4.25 -11.46 16.41
CA ALA A 114 -3.77 -12.80 16.11
C ALA A 114 -2.26 -12.91 16.35
N PHE A 115 -1.84 -13.80 17.25
CA PHE A 115 -0.45 -14.00 17.64
C PHE A 115 -0.09 -15.47 17.48
N THR A 116 0.83 -15.79 16.57
CA THR A 116 1.06 -17.16 16.07
C THR A 116 2.32 -17.82 16.63
N GLY A 117 3.09 -17.16 17.50
CA GLY A 117 4.20 -17.79 18.23
C GLY A 117 5.35 -18.32 17.36
N GLY A 118 5.51 -17.77 16.16
CA GLY A 118 6.61 -18.04 15.23
C GLY A 118 6.12 -18.36 13.82
N GLU A 119 4.90 -18.89 13.72
CA GLU A 119 4.30 -19.29 12.44
C GLU A 119 3.83 -18.09 11.61
N SER A 120 3.69 -18.27 10.29
CA SER A 120 3.17 -17.21 9.43
C SER A 120 1.72 -16.86 9.78
N VAL A 121 1.38 -15.58 9.70
CA VAL A 121 0.01 -15.09 9.90
C VAL A 121 -0.85 -15.25 8.65
N VAL A 122 -0.23 -15.52 7.48
CA VAL A 122 -0.90 -15.56 6.17
C VAL A 122 -2.01 -16.59 6.12
N ASP A 123 -1.79 -17.75 6.75
CA ASP A 123 -2.74 -18.86 6.75
C ASP A 123 -4.06 -18.52 7.49
N TYR A 124 -4.07 -17.45 8.28
CA TYR A 124 -5.25 -16.98 9.02
C TYR A 124 -6.00 -15.84 8.32
N LEU A 125 -5.42 -15.19 7.30
CA LEU A 125 -6.02 -13.98 6.68
C LEU A 125 -7.44 -14.23 6.17
N LYS A 126 -7.66 -15.38 5.52
CA LYS A 126 -8.98 -15.79 5.03
C LYS A 126 -9.98 -16.03 6.17
N ALA A 127 -9.53 -16.55 7.31
CA ALA A 127 -10.40 -16.80 8.46
C ALA A 127 -10.84 -15.50 9.16
N TYR A 128 -10.12 -14.40 8.93
CA TYR A 128 -10.47 -13.07 9.41
C TYR A 128 -11.14 -12.19 8.34
N ASP A 129 -11.39 -12.73 7.14
CA ASP A 129 -11.95 -11.99 5.99
C ASP A 129 -11.15 -10.73 5.62
N VAL A 130 -9.80 -10.79 5.73
CA VAL A 130 -8.92 -9.65 5.44
C VAL A 130 -8.96 -9.26 3.97
N ASP A 131 -9.18 -7.97 3.67
CA ASP A 131 -9.17 -7.39 2.32
C ASP A 131 -7.83 -6.76 1.94
N LEU A 132 -7.11 -6.23 2.95
CA LEU A 132 -5.80 -5.61 2.81
C LEU A 132 -4.88 -6.07 3.95
N PHE A 133 -3.73 -6.63 3.59
CA PHE A 133 -2.69 -7.00 4.54
C PHE A 133 -1.48 -6.07 4.44
N LEU A 134 -1.18 -5.35 5.51
CA LEU A 134 -0.02 -4.46 5.61
C LEU A 134 1.03 -5.08 6.51
N THR A 135 2.24 -5.24 6.00
CA THR A 135 3.32 -5.88 6.75
C THR A 135 4.67 -5.24 6.45
N THR A 136 5.65 -5.44 7.32
CA THR A 136 7.07 -5.18 6.99
C THR A 136 7.80 -6.46 6.55
N ASN A 137 7.14 -7.62 6.63
CA ASN A 137 7.71 -8.91 6.26
C ASN A 137 7.46 -9.21 4.76
N VAL A 138 8.52 -9.16 3.96
CA VAL A 138 8.45 -9.41 2.51
C VAL A 138 7.95 -10.81 2.18
N GLN A 139 8.32 -11.83 2.97
CA GLN A 139 7.94 -13.22 2.70
C GLN A 139 6.44 -13.45 2.94
N ASP A 140 5.87 -12.86 4.01
CA ASP A 140 4.43 -12.91 4.23
C ASP A 140 3.68 -12.20 3.09
N ALA A 141 4.11 -10.99 2.72
CA ALA A 141 3.47 -10.26 1.63
C ALA A 141 3.51 -11.06 0.31
N GLN A 142 4.65 -11.67 -0.02
CA GLN A 142 4.79 -12.51 -1.21
C GLN A 142 3.83 -13.72 -1.17
N ARG A 143 3.75 -14.43 -0.04
CA ARG A 143 2.81 -15.54 0.13
C ARG A 143 1.35 -15.10 -0.05
N VAL A 144 0.99 -13.89 0.39
CA VAL A 144 -0.37 -13.34 0.19
C VAL A 144 -0.66 -13.10 -1.29
N ILE A 145 0.26 -12.46 -2.01
CA ILE A 145 0.11 -12.15 -3.43
C ILE A 145 0.04 -13.45 -4.26
N ASP A 146 0.94 -14.40 -4.00
CA ASP A 146 0.98 -15.69 -4.72
C ASP A 146 -0.23 -16.58 -4.39
N GLY A 147 -0.76 -16.46 -3.17
CA GLY A 147 -1.97 -17.18 -2.75
C GLY A 147 -3.28 -16.54 -3.21
N HIS A 148 -3.23 -15.36 -3.86
CA HIS A 148 -4.39 -14.57 -4.27
C HIS A 148 -5.42 -14.37 -3.15
N HIS A 149 -4.95 -14.22 -1.89
CA HIS A 149 -5.82 -14.15 -0.73
C HIS A 149 -6.50 -12.78 -0.61
N CYS A 150 -5.71 -11.71 -0.66
CA CYS A 150 -6.15 -10.32 -0.53
C CYS A 150 -5.08 -9.38 -1.09
N ALA A 151 -5.33 -8.07 -1.10
CA ALA A 151 -4.28 -7.10 -1.41
C ALA A 151 -3.21 -7.11 -0.31
N ALA A 152 -1.94 -6.98 -0.67
CA ALA A 152 -0.84 -6.96 0.30
C ALA A 152 0.22 -5.92 -0.04
N ALA A 153 0.78 -5.29 0.98
CA ALA A 153 1.89 -4.34 0.84
C ALA A 153 2.99 -4.57 1.86
N VAL A 154 4.23 -4.40 1.40
CA VAL A 154 5.41 -4.27 2.26
C VAL A 154 5.65 -2.79 2.56
N LEU A 155 5.42 -2.36 3.79
CA LEU A 155 5.58 -0.97 4.18
C LEU A 155 7.05 -0.55 4.23
N LYS A 156 7.33 0.62 3.67
CA LYS A 156 8.61 1.32 3.84
C LYS A 156 8.67 1.95 5.22
N GLN A 157 9.84 2.46 5.60
CA GLN A 157 10.00 3.16 6.87
C GLN A 157 9.11 4.43 6.91
N PRO A 158 8.71 4.90 8.10
CA PRO A 158 7.96 6.13 8.22
C PRO A 158 8.70 7.30 7.54
N PRO A 159 7.99 8.21 6.86
CA PRO A 159 8.62 9.36 6.22
C PRO A 159 9.28 10.28 7.25
N ASN A 160 10.41 10.88 6.86
CA ASN A 160 11.13 11.83 7.71
C ASN A 160 10.41 13.18 7.80
N ASP A 161 9.74 13.57 6.73
CA ASP A 161 9.01 14.83 6.62
C ASP A 161 7.51 14.55 6.88
N SER A 162 7.06 14.79 8.11
CA SER A 162 5.68 14.59 8.50
C SER A 162 4.83 15.77 8.04
N ASN A 163 4.57 15.83 6.73
CA ASN A 163 3.58 16.74 6.20
C ASN A 163 2.25 16.49 6.93
N HIS A 164 1.64 17.53 7.52
CA HIS A 164 0.43 17.37 8.33
C HIS A 164 -0.65 16.66 7.53
N LEU A 165 -1.00 15.43 7.93
CA LEU A 165 -2.11 14.68 7.34
C LEU A 165 -3.43 15.41 7.64
N PRO A 166 -4.40 15.36 6.72
CA PRO A 166 -5.70 15.99 6.96
C PRO A 166 -6.45 15.29 8.09
N GLU A 167 -6.97 16.06 9.05
CA GLU A 167 -7.81 15.53 10.12
C GLU A 167 -9.21 15.17 9.60
N GLY A 168 -9.80 14.10 10.14
CA GLY A 168 -11.16 13.65 9.83
C GLY A 168 -11.37 13.02 8.44
N GLN A 169 -10.32 12.88 7.63
CA GLN A 169 -10.41 12.36 6.27
C GLN A 169 -9.32 11.31 6.00
N LEU A 170 -9.72 10.13 5.53
CA LEU A 170 -8.83 9.12 4.99
C LEU A 170 -8.45 9.47 3.55
N ARG A 171 -7.16 9.35 3.21
CA ARG A 171 -6.64 9.54 1.85
C ARG A 171 -5.78 8.36 1.44
N ILE A 172 -6.08 7.72 0.33
CA ILE A 172 -5.31 6.58 -0.18
C ILE A 172 -4.93 6.87 -1.64
N ALA A 173 -3.66 6.67 -1.97
CA ALA A 173 -3.17 6.78 -3.34
C ALA A 173 -2.69 5.42 -3.86
N PHE A 174 -2.96 5.13 -5.12
CA PHE A 174 -2.54 3.92 -5.80
C PHE A 174 -1.80 4.26 -7.10
N ASP A 175 -0.76 3.50 -7.44
CA ASP A 175 -0.31 3.42 -8.82
C ASP A 175 -1.38 2.74 -9.71
N GLY A 176 -1.29 2.97 -11.02
CA GLY A 176 -2.17 2.37 -12.00
C GLY A 176 -1.79 0.93 -12.32
N ASP A 177 -0.87 0.77 -13.25
CA ASP A 177 -0.44 -0.52 -13.80
C ASP A 177 0.24 -1.39 -12.73
N ALA A 178 0.10 -2.71 -12.84
CA ALA A 178 0.58 -3.71 -11.86
C ALA A 178 0.08 -3.55 -10.40
N VAL A 179 -0.75 -2.54 -10.11
CA VAL A 179 -1.43 -2.32 -8.82
C VAL A 179 -2.94 -2.42 -8.98
N ILE A 180 -3.59 -1.40 -9.57
CA ILE A 180 -5.04 -1.40 -9.82
C ILE A 180 -5.37 -2.21 -11.07
N PHE A 181 -4.57 -2.06 -12.11
CA PHE A 181 -4.68 -2.82 -13.36
C PHE A 181 -3.62 -3.90 -13.41
N ASP A 182 -3.80 -4.90 -14.27
CA ASP A 182 -2.78 -5.93 -14.44
C ASP A 182 -1.50 -5.39 -15.09
N GLU A 183 -0.50 -6.26 -15.23
CA GLU A 183 0.80 -5.92 -15.82
C GLU A 183 0.80 -5.88 -17.36
N SER A 184 -0.33 -6.14 -18.03
CA SER A 184 -0.35 -6.37 -19.49
C SER A 184 0.13 -5.16 -20.29
N SER A 185 -0.20 -3.95 -19.85
CA SER A 185 0.21 -2.72 -20.51
C SER A 185 1.68 -2.39 -20.24
N GLU A 186 2.20 -2.69 -19.05
CA GLU A 186 3.63 -2.55 -18.72
C GLU A 186 4.49 -3.48 -19.59
N LEU A 187 4.01 -4.70 -19.85
CA LEU A 187 4.69 -5.65 -20.74
C LEU A 187 4.75 -5.16 -22.20
N VAL A 188 3.68 -4.55 -22.71
CA VAL A 188 3.68 -3.93 -24.06
C VAL A 188 4.69 -2.79 -24.12
N TYR A 189 4.71 -1.92 -23.10
CA TYR A 189 5.68 -0.82 -23.02
C TYR A 189 7.13 -1.33 -23.03
N LYS A 190 7.45 -2.33 -22.20
CA LYS A 190 8.80 -2.93 -22.13
C LYS A 190 9.19 -3.67 -23.40
N ALA A 191 8.24 -4.26 -24.12
CA ALA A 191 8.52 -5.05 -25.34
C ALA A 191 8.57 -4.19 -26.61
N GLU A 192 7.69 -3.20 -26.75
CA GLU A 192 7.40 -2.52 -28.02
C GLU A 192 7.59 -0.99 -27.95
N GLY A 193 7.93 -0.43 -26.79
CA GLY A 193 8.18 0.99 -26.59
C GLY A 193 6.91 1.85 -26.45
N LEU A 194 7.11 3.15 -26.24
CA LEU A 194 6.06 4.12 -25.90
C LEU A 194 5.01 4.28 -27.00
N ASP A 195 5.42 4.41 -28.26
CA ASP A 195 4.48 4.67 -29.37
C ASP A 195 3.49 3.51 -29.57
N SER A 196 4.01 2.28 -29.53
CA SER A 196 3.20 1.06 -29.64
C SER A 196 2.24 0.92 -28.45
N PHE A 197 2.71 1.26 -27.25
CA PHE A 197 1.88 1.33 -26.05
C PHE A 197 0.72 2.32 -26.24
N LEU A 198 1.00 3.58 -26.62
CA LEU A 198 -0.03 4.60 -26.77
C LEU A 198 -1.06 4.23 -27.85
N ALA A 199 -0.61 3.70 -28.99
CA ALA A 199 -1.49 3.22 -30.05
C ALA A 199 -2.36 2.03 -29.61
N ASN A 200 -1.80 1.11 -28.82
CA ASN A 200 -2.55 -0.01 -28.25
C ASN A 200 -3.61 0.47 -27.25
N GLU A 201 -3.29 1.43 -26.38
CA GLU A 201 -4.22 1.98 -25.40
C GLU A 201 -5.36 2.76 -26.07
N ASP A 202 -5.07 3.60 -27.08
CA ASP A 202 -6.09 4.34 -27.83
C ASP A 202 -7.05 3.40 -28.59
N ARG A 203 -6.50 2.39 -29.28
CA ARG A 203 -7.30 1.38 -29.98
C ARG A 203 -8.18 0.55 -29.04
N LYS A 204 -7.71 0.29 -27.81
CA LYS A 204 -8.43 -0.49 -26.79
C LYS A 204 -9.20 0.38 -25.80
N GLN A 205 -9.39 1.67 -26.08
CA GLN A 205 -10.00 2.61 -25.12
C GLN A 205 -11.37 2.15 -24.58
N ASP A 206 -12.17 1.44 -25.38
CA ASP A 206 -13.49 0.91 -25.00
C ASP A 206 -13.45 -0.52 -24.44
N VAL A 207 -12.27 -1.12 -24.33
CA VAL A 207 -12.07 -2.44 -23.75
C VAL A 207 -11.51 -2.28 -22.34
N PRO A 208 -12.28 -2.66 -21.29
CA PRO A 208 -11.83 -2.56 -19.91
C PRO A 208 -10.48 -3.23 -19.70
N MET A 209 -9.61 -2.59 -18.92
CA MET A 209 -8.34 -3.18 -18.52
C MET A 209 -8.58 -4.37 -17.59
N PRO A 210 -7.74 -5.43 -17.65
CA PRO A 210 -7.84 -6.51 -16.70
C PRO A 210 -7.52 -6.03 -15.28
N ALA A 211 -8.11 -6.70 -14.30
CA ALA A 211 -7.98 -6.34 -12.90
C ALA A 211 -6.60 -6.72 -12.34
N GLY A 212 -5.94 -5.76 -11.70
CA GLY A 212 -4.71 -5.97 -10.95
C GLY A 212 -4.95 -6.48 -9.52
N PRO A 213 -3.88 -6.69 -8.73
CA PRO A 213 -3.96 -7.24 -7.38
C PRO A 213 -4.82 -6.40 -6.41
N TYR A 214 -4.93 -5.09 -6.63
CA TYR A 214 -5.67 -4.17 -5.75
C TYR A 214 -7.07 -3.82 -6.26
N ALA A 215 -7.50 -4.33 -7.42
CA ALA A 215 -8.81 -3.99 -7.98
C ALA A 215 -9.99 -4.37 -7.07
N THR A 216 -9.91 -5.51 -6.37
CA THR A 216 -10.94 -5.95 -5.40
C THR A 216 -11.02 -5.00 -4.20
N LEU A 217 -9.86 -4.61 -3.66
CA LEU A 217 -9.79 -3.63 -2.57
C LEU A 217 -10.37 -2.27 -3.01
N LEU A 218 -10.00 -1.79 -4.19
CA LEU A 218 -10.51 -0.53 -4.74
C LEU A 218 -12.04 -0.54 -4.88
N LYS A 219 -12.61 -1.65 -5.40
CA LYS A 219 -14.07 -1.84 -5.47
C LYS A 219 -14.72 -1.82 -4.09
N LYS A 220 -14.10 -2.43 -3.08
CA LYS A 220 -14.62 -2.43 -1.71
C LYS A 220 -14.54 -1.05 -1.05
N LEU A 221 -13.45 -0.31 -1.26
CA LEU A 221 -13.30 1.08 -0.84
C LEU A 221 -14.33 2.00 -1.50
N SER A 222 -14.62 1.82 -2.78
CA SER A 222 -15.67 2.57 -3.48
C SER A 222 -17.05 2.30 -2.89
N ARG A 223 -17.39 1.04 -2.56
CA ARG A 223 -18.66 0.71 -1.87
C ARG A 223 -18.72 1.26 -0.45
N LEU A 224 -17.57 1.33 0.23
CA LEU A 224 -17.47 1.97 1.54
C LEU A 224 -17.75 3.47 1.43
N GLN A 225 -17.25 4.15 0.39
CA GLN A 225 -17.56 5.56 0.12
C GLN A 225 -19.06 5.82 -0.03
N ASP A 226 -19.80 4.92 -0.70
CA ASP A 226 -21.26 5.07 -0.88
C ASP A 226 -22.05 5.08 0.45
N ARG A 227 -21.47 4.56 1.53
CA ARG A 227 -22.08 4.49 2.87
C ARG A 227 -21.68 5.66 3.77
N LEU A 228 -20.79 6.53 3.31
CA LEU A 228 -20.27 7.66 4.06
C LEU A 228 -20.98 8.96 3.66
N PRO A 229 -21.05 9.97 4.55
CA PRO A 229 -21.62 11.26 4.18
C PRO A 229 -20.77 11.92 3.12
N PHE A 230 -21.28 11.98 1.89
CA PHE A 230 -20.63 12.64 0.76
C PHE A 230 -21.33 13.96 0.45
N SER A 231 -20.54 15.02 0.31
CA SER A 231 -21.00 16.33 -0.16
C SER A 231 -20.02 16.88 -1.19
N VAL A 232 -20.42 17.91 -1.93
CA VAL A 232 -19.55 18.57 -2.92
C VAL A 232 -18.26 19.07 -2.28
N ASP A 233 -18.32 19.54 -1.03
CA ASP A 233 -17.18 20.17 -0.34
C ASP A 233 -16.40 19.21 0.57
N TYR A 234 -16.93 18.01 0.85
CA TYR A 234 -16.34 17.09 1.82
C TYR A 234 -16.67 15.63 1.54
N SER A 235 -15.62 14.80 1.52
CA SER A 235 -15.66 13.35 1.47
C SER A 235 -14.77 12.77 2.59
N PRO A 236 -15.27 11.90 3.49
CA PRO A 236 -14.45 11.29 4.54
C PRO A 236 -13.35 10.36 4.01
N VAL A 237 -13.49 9.85 2.79
CA VAL A 237 -12.50 8.99 2.14
C VAL A 237 -12.21 9.56 0.77
N ARG A 238 -10.96 9.93 0.49
CA ARG A 238 -10.49 10.30 -0.84
C ARG A 238 -9.56 9.25 -1.42
N ILE A 239 -9.86 8.83 -2.63
CA ILE A 239 -9.06 7.86 -3.38
C ILE A 239 -8.42 8.55 -4.58
N ALA A 240 -7.10 8.41 -4.70
CA ALA A 240 -6.35 8.90 -5.85
C ALA A 240 -5.69 7.75 -6.62
N ILE A 241 -5.68 7.86 -7.95
CA ILE A 241 -4.80 7.06 -8.81
C ILE A 241 -3.71 7.98 -9.35
N VAL A 242 -2.45 7.61 -9.17
CA VAL A 242 -1.26 8.38 -9.57
C VAL A 242 -0.46 7.54 -10.54
N THR A 243 -0.63 7.76 -11.84
CA THR A 243 -0.08 6.90 -12.89
C THR A 243 0.88 7.64 -13.81
N ALA A 244 1.91 6.93 -14.29
CA ALA A 244 2.83 7.45 -15.30
C ALA A 244 2.15 7.64 -16.68
N ARG A 245 1.00 7.00 -16.91
CA ARG A 245 0.21 7.14 -18.14
C ARG A 245 -0.06 8.61 -18.48
N ASN A 246 -0.08 8.91 -19.77
CA ASN A 246 -0.39 10.21 -20.34
C ASN A 246 -1.29 10.04 -21.58
N ALA A 247 -1.69 11.17 -22.17
CA ALA A 247 -2.53 11.14 -23.36
C ALA A 247 -1.88 10.40 -24.52
N PRO A 248 -2.62 9.51 -25.24
CA PRO A 248 -4.06 9.22 -25.17
C PRO A 248 -4.49 8.02 -24.28
N ALA A 249 -3.65 7.53 -23.38
CA ALA A 249 -3.93 6.34 -22.55
C ALA A 249 -4.91 6.58 -21.39
N GLU A 250 -5.30 7.82 -21.12
CA GLU A 250 -6.19 8.23 -20.03
C GLU A 250 -7.62 7.73 -20.19
N LEU A 251 -8.14 7.69 -21.42
CA LEU A 251 -9.55 7.34 -21.66
C LEU A 251 -9.87 5.91 -21.23
N ARG A 252 -8.95 4.97 -21.47
CA ARG A 252 -9.15 3.56 -21.11
C ARG A 252 -9.21 3.35 -19.60
N VAL A 253 -8.37 4.09 -18.85
CA VAL A 253 -8.39 4.08 -17.37
C VAL A 253 -9.76 4.53 -16.86
N ILE A 254 -10.24 5.70 -17.32
CA ILE A 254 -11.53 6.25 -16.89
C ILE A 254 -12.70 5.34 -17.30
N LYS A 255 -12.70 4.81 -18.53
CA LYS A 255 -13.73 3.88 -19.01
C LYS A 255 -13.73 2.57 -18.22
N THR A 256 -12.55 2.08 -17.81
CA THR A 256 -12.43 0.88 -16.97
C THR A 256 -13.02 1.09 -15.58
N LEU A 257 -12.68 2.19 -14.90
CA LEU A 257 -13.24 2.52 -13.58
C LEU A 257 -14.76 2.66 -13.64
N ARG A 258 -15.28 3.34 -14.68
CA ARG A 258 -16.72 3.44 -14.94
C ARG A 258 -17.36 2.07 -15.16
N HIS A 259 -16.73 1.20 -15.95
CA HIS A 259 -17.21 -0.16 -16.19
C HIS A 259 -17.28 -0.98 -14.90
N TRP A 260 -16.33 -0.79 -13.99
CA TRP A 260 -16.33 -1.42 -12.67
C TRP A 260 -17.31 -0.80 -11.67
N GLY A 261 -17.93 0.35 -12.00
CA GLY A 261 -18.75 1.11 -11.07
C GLY A 261 -17.94 1.68 -9.91
N VAL A 262 -16.65 1.96 -10.13
CA VAL A 262 -15.73 2.48 -9.12
C VAL A 262 -15.66 4.00 -9.25
N TYR A 263 -15.90 4.69 -8.15
CA TYR A 263 -15.62 6.11 -8.01
C TYR A 263 -14.23 6.31 -7.42
N VAL A 264 -13.48 7.26 -7.98
CA VAL A 264 -12.23 7.78 -7.41
C VAL A 264 -12.31 9.30 -7.45
N ASP A 265 -11.83 9.95 -6.40
CA ASP A 265 -11.90 11.41 -6.27
C ASP A 265 -10.93 12.09 -7.26
N GLU A 266 -9.75 11.49 -7.44
CA GLU A 266 -8.65 12.09 -8.21
C GLU A 266 -7.94 11.04 -9.07
N VAL A 267 -7.60 11.40 -10.31
CA VAL A 267 -6.71 10.62 -11.17
C VAL A 267 -5.68 11.56 -11.77
N PHE A 268 -4.41 11.26 -11.55
CA PHE A 268 -3.28 12.06 -12.00
C PHE A 268 -2.51 11.29 -13.08
N PHE A 269 -2.55 11.82 -14.30
CA PHE A 269 -1.79 11.35 -15.46
C PHE A 269 -0.51 12.17 -15.59
N LEU A 270 0.63 11.58 -15.22
CA LEU A 270 1.84 12.36 -14.96
C LEU A 270 2.69 12.66 -16.19
N GLY A 271 2.74 11.77 -17.19
CA GLY A 271 3.51 12.00 -18.41
C GLY A 271 4.95 12.45 -18.19
N GLY A 272 5.63 11.88 -17.18
CA GLY A 272 7.01 12.22 -16.82
C GLY A 272 7.17 13.15 -15.62
N ILE A 273 6.08 13.69 -15.05
CA ILE A 273 6.12 14.40 -13.76
C ILE A 273 6.44 13.39 -12.64
N ASP A 274 7.26 13.82 -11.67
CA ASP A 274 7.59 13.00 -10.50
C ASP A 274 6.37 12.77 -9.60
N LYS A 275 6.02 11.49 -9.36
CA LYS A 275 4.95 11.05 -8.46
C LYS A 275 5.08 11.69 -7.08
N ALA A 276 6.31 11.84 -6.57
CA ALA A 276 6.57 12.34 -5.24
C ALA A 276 5.98 13.76 -5.00
N GLN A 277 5.98 14.62 -6.03
CA GLN A 277 5.44 15.98 -5.92
C GLN A 277 3.91 15.99 -5.83
N VAL A 278 3.25 15.15 -6.63
CA VAL A 278 1.79 15.00 -6.60
C VAL A 278 1.35 14.38 -5.27
N LEU A 279 2.06 13.36 -4.80
CA LEU A 279 1.79 12.73 -3.51
C LEU A 279 1.98 13.71 -2.34
N LYS A 280 3.00 14.57 -2.40
CA LYS A 280 3.21 15.63 -1.40
C LYS A 280 2.03 16.60 -1.33
N ALA A 281 1.43 16.94 -2.48
CA ALA A 281 0.25 17.80 -2.54
C ALA A 281 -1.02 17.06 -2.06
N PHE A 282 -1.20 15.80 -2.46
CA PHE A 282 -2.35 14.99 -2.10
C PHE A 282 -2.35 14.57 -0.62
N ARG A 283 -1.17 14.44 0.02
CA ARG A 283 -1.00 14.04 1.44
C ARG A 283 -1.74 12.74 1.79
N PRO A 284 -1.45 11.62 1.12
CA PRO A 284 -2.07 10.34 1.42
C PRO A 284 -1.64 9.80 2.78
N HIS A 285 -2.54 9.06 3.42
CA HIS A 285 -2.23 8.21 4.58
C HIS A 285 -1.40 7.00 4.18
N ILE A 286 -1.51 6.58 2.92
CA ILE A 286 -0.64 5.57 2.31
C ILE A 286 -0.66 5.68 0.78
N PHE A 287 0.49 5.48 0.16
CA PHE A 287 0.66 5.30 -1.28
C PHE A 287 1.11 3.86 -1.59
N PHE A 288 0.45 3.22 -2.55
CA PHE A 288 0.81 1.89 -3.04
C PHE A 288 1.39 1.95 -4.44
N ASP A 289 2.57 1.38 -4.63
CA ASP A 289 3.28 1.30 -5.92
C ASP A 289 4.03 -0.03 -5.95
N ASP A 290 4.21 -0.60 -7.12
CA ASP A 290 4.95 -1.85 -7.34
C ASP A 290 6.45 -1.62 -7.51
N GLN A 291 6.86 -0.42 -7.91
CA GLN A 291 8.24 -0.11 -8.27
C GLN A 291 9.03 0.53 -7.13
N ASP A 292 10.14 -0.10 -6.74
CA ASP A 292 11.00 0.38 -5.66
C ASP A 292 11.55 1.79 -5.90
N LEU A 293 11.91 2.13 -7.15
CA LEU A 293 12.43 3.45 -7.52
C LEU A 293 11.42 4.58 -7.24
N HIS A 294 10.14 4.39 -7.56
CA HIS A 294 9.10 5.37 -7.26
C HIS A 294 8.86 5.48 -5.76
N LEU A 295 8.85 4.33 -5.07
CA LEU A 295 8.64 4.28 -3.63
C LEU A 295 9.77 4.93 -2.84
N GLU A 296 11.03 4.81 -3.24
CA GLU A 296 12.14 5.43 -2.51
C GLU A 296 11.99 6.96 -2.42
N ARG A 297 11.57 7.60 -3.52
CA ARG A 297 11.32 9.05 -3.57
C ARG A 297 10.06 9.42 -2.80
N ALA A 298 8.98 8.65 -2.97
CA ALA A 298 7.71 8.90 -2.29
C ALA A 298 7.81 8.67 -0.77
N ALA A 299 8.49 7.61 -0.33
CA ALA A 299 8.61 7.20 1.07
C ALA A 299 9.35 8.22 1.95
N ALA A 300 10.17 9.09 1.34
CA ALA A 300 10.77 10.21 2.07
C ALA A 300 9.73 11.26 2.51
N LEU A 301 8.59 11.34 1.80
CA LEU A 301 7.59 12.40 1.95
C LEU A 301 6.24 11.89 2.47
N VAL A 302 5.85 10.65 2.15
CA VAL A 302 4.54 10.09 2.48
C VAL A 302 4.65 8.61 2.88
N PRO A 303 3.78 8.09 3.76
CA PRO A 303 3.75 6.66 4.05
C PRO A 303 3.53 5.85 2.77
N SER A 304 4.36 4.86 2.53
CA SER A 304 4.40 4.13 1.25
C SER A 304 4.52 2.63 1.46
N GLY A 305 3.80 1.86 0.65
CA GLY A 305 3.77 0.40 0.68
C GLY A 305 4.06 -0.20 -0.69
N ARG A 306 5.06 -1.08 -0.76
CA ARG A 306 5.40 -1.81 -1.99
C ARG A 306 4.40 -2.93 -2.25
N VAL A 307 3.84 -2.96 -3.44
CA VAL A 307 3.03 -4.07 -3.93
C VAL A 307 3.97 -5.11 -4.57
N PRO A 308 4.13 -6.32 -4.00
CA PRO A 308 4.94 -7.35 -4.64
C PRO A 308 4.28 -7.82 -5.94
N TYR A 309 5.08 -8.08 -6.97
CA TYR A 309 4.61 -8.85 -8.12
C TYR A 309 4.32 -10.29 -7.71
N SER A 310 3.40 -10.95 -8.41
CA SER A 310 3.27 -12.40 -8.29
C SER A 310 4.59 -13.07 -8.67
N SER A 311 5.00 -14.12 -7.97
CA SER A 311 6.22 -14.88 -8.29
C SER A 311 6.23 -15.41 -9.73
N GLY A 312 5.06 -15.64 -10.34
CA GLY A 312 4.90 -16.04 -11.74
C GLY A 312 4.90 -14.90 -12.76
N SER A 313 4.98 -13.63 -12.33
CA SER A 313 4.96 -12.46 -13.19
C SER A 313 6.16 -12.42 -14.15
N ALA A 314 5.91 -11.98 -15.39
CA ALA A 314 6.97 -11.73 -16.36
C ALA A 314 7.83 -10.51 -15.99
N LEU A 315 7.33 -9.61 -15.14
CA LEU A 315 8.08 -8.44 -14.67
C LEU A 315 9.23 -8.82 -13.73
N ASN A 316 9.14 -9.95 -13.01
CA ASN A 316 10.24 -10.46 -12.18
C ASN A 316 11.46 -10.93 -13.00
N GLN A 317 11.30 -11.20 -14.30
CA GLN A 317 12.34 -11.78 -15.15
C GLN A 317 13.15 -10.73 -15.91
N SER A 318 12.80 -9.45 -15.80
CA SER A 318 13.51 -8.34 -16.43
C SER A 318 14.39 -7.66 -15.38
N PRO A 319 15.73 -7.70 -15.48
CA PRO A 319 16.58 -6.94 -14.57
C PRO A 319 16.23 -5.46 -14.70
N GLU A 320 16.00 -4.80 -13.56
CA GLU A 320 15.86 -3.35 -13.49
C GLU A 320 17.11 -2.69 -14.10
N GLY A 321 16.90 -1.75 -15.04
CA GLY A 321 17.96 -0.87 -15.54
C GLY A 321 18.04 -0.76 -17.06
N VAL A 322 17.10 -0.03 -17.67
CA VAL A 322 17.43 0.74 -18.87
C VAL A 322 17.35 2.20 -18.47
N SER A 323 18.50 2.77 -18.13
CA SER A 323 18.71 4.21 -18.09
C SER A 323 18.41 4.75 -19.48
N VAL A 324 17.38 5.58 -19.59
CA VAL A 324 17.17 6.44 -20.76
C VAL A 324 18.27 7.50 -20.72
N GLU A 325 19.42 7.20 -21.35
CA GLU A 325 20.39 8.23 -21.70
C GLU A 325 19.78 9.07 -22.82
N GLY A 326 19.76 10.39 -22.59
CA GLY A 326 19.09 11.36 -23.44
C GLY A 326 19.69 11.40 -24.85
N GLU A 327 18.80 11.43 -25.84
CA GLU A 327 19.13 11.87 -27.18
C GLU A 327 19.54 13.34 -27.13
N THR A 328 20.85 13.60 -27.14
CA THR A 328 21.38 14.90 -27.54
C THR A 328 21.16 15.04 -29.04
N HIS A 329 20.15 15.85 -29.40
CA HIS A 329 20.07 16.47 -30.72
C HIS A 329 21.30 17.36 -30.93
N ASP A 330 22.27 16.86 -31.70
CA ASP A 330 23.23 17.73 -32.39
C ASP A 330 22.62 18.17 -33.72
N ASN A 331 21.96 19.32 -33.64
CA ASN A 331 21.74 20.21 -34.77
C ASN A 331 23.01 21.09 -34.86
N ASP A 332 23.80 20.97 -35.92
CA ASP A 332 24.55 22.10 -36.44
C ASP A 332 25.01 21.87 -37.90
N SER A 333 24.21 22.44 -38.80
CA SER A 333 24.60 23.31 -39.92
C SER A 333 25.87 23.01 -40.74
N GLU A 334 25.65 22.73 -42.03
CA GLU A 334 26.52 23.19 -43.11
C GLU A 334 26.76 24.71 -43.03
N PRO A 335 27.92 25.19 -43.50
CA PRO A 335 27.83 26.04 -44.68
C PRO A 335 28.88 25.71 -45.75
N GLY A 336 28.46 25.83 -47.00
CA GLY A 336 29.35 25.80 -48.16
C GLY A 336 30.18 27.08 -48.34
N ALA A 337 31.29 26.88 -49.06
CA ALA A 337 32.06 27.80 -49.90
C ALA A 337 32.85 28.97 -49.27
N SER A 338 34.19 28.93 -49.42
CA SER A 338 34.97 29.87 -50.25
C SER A 338 36.50 29.60 -50.22
N ALA A 339 37.11 29.69 -51.41
CA ALA A 339 38.51 30.05 -51.75
C ALA A 339 39.70 29.19 -51.28
N CYS A 340 40.32 28.43 -52.20
CA CYS A 340 41.54 28.80 -52.95
C CYS A 340 41.90 27.71 -53.97
#